data_AF-A0A8I1KPP2-F1
#
_entry.id   AF-A0A8I1KPP2-F1
#
_cell.length_a   1.000
_cell.length_b   1.000
_cell.length_c   1.000
_cell.angle_alpha   90.00
_cell.angle_beta   90.00
_cell.angle_gamma   90.00
#
_symmetry.space_group_name_H-M   'P 1'
#
loop_
_entity.id
_entity.type
_entity.pdbx_description
1 polymer ?
#
loop_
_entity_poly.entity_id
_entity_poly.type
_entity_poly.pdbx_seq_one_letter_code
_entity_poly.pdbx_strand_id
1 'polypeptide(L)' 'MEKYMTAKQKEVLFKKQRIFELKKLGYTHQQVWLRLNEELKELDIKSVSISYIYKYWNEIEKNMGLVN' A
#
# COMPACT_ATOMS: atom_id res chain seq x y z
N MET A 1 -10.16 20.41 -17.86
CA MET A 1 -9.45 19.11 -17.80
C MET A 1 -8.86 19.02 -16.41
N GLU A 2 -9.42 18.19 -15.52
CA GLU A 2 -8.81 17.65 -14.28
C GLU A 2 -9.94 17.06 -13.43
N LYS A 3 -10.16 15.75 -13.53
CA LYS A 3 -10.97 15.01 -12.56
C LYS A 3 -10.09 14.84 -11.32
N TYR A 4 -10.25 15.73 -10.35
CA TYR A 4 -9.67 15.61 -9.02
C TYR A 4 -9.94 14.21 -8.46
N MET A 5 -8.88 13.52 -8.01
CA MET A 5 -9.04 12.23 -7.34
C MET A 5 -9.99 12.38 -6.14
N THR A 6 -10.98 11.50 -6.06
CA THR A 6 -11.85 11.40 -4.89
C THR A 6 -11.04 11.07 -3.64
N ALA A 7 -11.54 11.40 -2.44
CA ALA A 7 -10.87 11.06 -1.18
C ALA A 7 -10.50 9.57 -1.10
N LYS A 8 -11.41 8.70 -1.54
CA LYS A 8 -11.18 7.25 -1.63
C LYS A 8 -10.05 6.87 -2.58
N GLN A 9 -9.93 7.54 -3.73
CA GLN A 9 -8.82 7.31 -4.66
C GLN A 9 -7.49 7.77 -4.07
N LYS A 10 -7.46 8.89 -3.35
CA LYS A 10 -6.27 9.38 -2.64
C LYS A 10 -5.84 8.40 -1.55
N GLU A 11 -6.77 7.88 -0.75
CA GLU A 11 -6.47 6.86 0.27
C GLU A 11 -5.89 5.57 -0.34
N VAL A 12 -6.48 5.07 -1.42
CA VAL A 12 -5.97 3.87 -2.10
C VAL A 12 -4.58 4.13 -2.67
N LEU A 13 -4.35 5.31 -3.27
CA LEU A 13 -3.04 5.68 -3.80
C LEU A 13 -1.99 5.74 -2.70
N PHE A 14 -2.31 6.41 -1.57
CA PHE A 14 -1.45 6.48 -0.39
C PHE A 14 -1.07 5.07 0.10
N LYS A 15 -2.07 4.19 0.29
CA LYS A 15 -1.83 2.80 0.75
C LYS A 15 -0.89 2.05 -0.18
N LYS A 16 -1.08 2.14 -1.50
CA LYS A 16 -0.22 1.48 -2.49
C LYS A 16 1.21 2.02 -2.47
N GLN A 17 1.37 3.35 -2.46
CA GLN A 17 2.69 4.00 -2.40
C GLN A 17 3.44 3.58 -1.14
N ARG A 18 2.74 3.56 0.00
CA ARG A 18 3.36 3.21 1.26
C ARG A 18 3.82 1.76 1.35
N ILE A 19 3.03 0.82 0.82
CA ILE A 19 3.44 -0.59 0.69
C ILE A 19 4.74 -0.70 -0.12
N PHE A 20 4.84 0.05 -1.23
CA PHE A 20 6.02 0.04 -2.08
C PHE A 20 7.26 0.60 -1.37
N GLU A 21 7.12 1.72 -0.66
CA GLU A 21 8.21 2.34 0.10
C GLU A 21 8.72 1.40 1.20
N LEU A 22 7.82 0.81 1.99
CA LEU A 22 8.19 -0.12 3.05
C LEU A 22 8.86 -1.38 2.46
N LYS A 23 8.36 -1.90 1.34
CA LYS A 23 9.06 -2.97 0.61
C LYS A 23 10.49 -2.59 0.25
N LYS A 24 10.70 -1.39 -0.32
CA LYS A 24 12.03 -0.92 -0.72
C LYS A 24 13.00 -0.78 0.46
N LEU A 25 12.47 -0.52 1.66
CA LEU A 25 13.24 -0.51 2.90
C LEU A 25 13.57 -1.91 3.45
N GLY A 26 13.16 -2.97 2.75
CA GLY A 26 13.47 -4.36 3.12
C GLY A 26 12.54 -4.97 4.17
N TYR A 27 11.41 -4.33 4.47
CA TYR A 27 10.41 -4.89 5.39
C TYR A 27 9.76 -6.16 4.82
N THR A 28 9.41 -7.11 5.69
CA THR A 28 8.59 -8.27 5.31
C THR A 28 7.12 -7.90 5.17
N HIS A 29 6.32 -8.75 4.51
CA HIS A 29 4.87 -8.57 4.39
C HIS A 29 4.18 -8.27 5.73
N GLN A 30 4.55 -8.98 6.81
CA GLN A 30 3.98 -8.78 8.14
C GLN A 30 4.39 -7.42 8.74
N GLN A 31 5.65 -7.02 8.58
CA GLN A 31 6.11 -5.72 9.08
C GLN A 31 5.47 -4.57 8.30
N VAL A 32 5.31 -4.70 6.98
CA VAL A 32 4.59 -3.72 6.17
C VAL A 32 3.13 -3.60 6.61
N TRP A 33 2.47 -4.73 6.89
CA TRP A 33 1.09 -4.73 7.39
C TRP A 33 0.96 -4.02 8.74
N LEU A 34 1.83 -4.34 9.70
CA LEU A 34 1.85 -3.70 11.01
C LEU A 34 2.06 -2.19 10.86
N ARG A 35 3.15 -1.80 10.18
CA ARG A 35 3.54 -0.40 10.07
C ARG A 35 2.51 0.44 9.31
N LEU A 36 1.96 -0.09 8.21
CA LEU A 36 0.92 0.59 7.47
C LEU A 36 -0.33 0.81 8.33
N ASN A 37 -0.75 -0.19 9.11
CA ASN A 37 -1.94 -0.05 9.95
C ASN A 37 -1.74 0.91 11.15
N GLU A 38 -0.52 1.03 11.67
CA GLU A 38 -0.17 2.09 12.63
C GLU A 38 -0.37 3.48 12.01
N GLU A 39 0.20 3.71 10.83
CA GLU A 39 0.10 4.99 10.12
C GLU A 39 -1.36 5.30 9.71
N LEU A 40 -2.13 4.30 9.28
CA LEU A 40 -3.56 4.48 8.97
C LEU A 40 -4.38 4.86 10.20
N LYS A 41 -4.05 4.29 11.37
CA LYS A 41 -4.72 4.62 12.63
C LYS A 41 -4.44 6.07 13.04
N GLU A 42 -3.21 6.55 12.87
CA GLU A 42 -2.84 7.95 13.13
C GLU A 42 -3.59 8.94 12.23
N LEU A 43 -3.97 8.50 11.02
CA LEU A 43 -4.71 9.29 10.04
C LEU A 43 -6.24 9.12 10.11
N ASP A 44 -6.76 8.37 11.09
CA ASP A 44 -8.18 7.97 11.19
C ASP A 44 -8.72 7.28 9.92
N ILE A 45 -7.85 6.53 9.24
CA ILE A 45 -8.19 5.74 8.05
C ILE A 45 -8.38 4.28 8.44
N LYS A 46 -9.37 3.62 7.81
CA LYS A 46 -9.60 2.18 8.02
C LYS A 46 -8.37 1.34 7.69
N SER A 47 -8.03 0.47 8.64
CA SER A 47 -6.99 -0.55 8.53
C SER A 47 -7.21 -1.50 7.36
N VAL A 48 -6.14 -2.18 6.94
CA VAL A 48 -6.15 -3.16 5.86
C VAL A 48 -5.82 -4.57 6.38
N SER A 49 -6.33 -5.58 5.68
CA SER A 49 -5.97 -6.98 5.94
C SER A 49 -4.58 -7.29 5.41
N ILE A 50 -3.95 -8.36 5.93
CA ILE A 50 -2.68 -8.84 5.40
C ILE A 50 -2.76 -9.23 3.91
N SER A 51 -3.91 -9.77 3.47
CA SER A 51 -4.16 -10.12 2.06
C SER A 51 -4.11 -8.90 1.13
N TYR A 52 -4.44 -7.71 1.64
CA TYR A 52 -4.28 -6.46 0.90
C TYR A 52 -2.81 -6.21 0.56
N ILE A 53 -1.90 -6.45 1.51
CA ILE A 53 -0.46 -6.29 1.31
C ILE A 53 0.01 -7.24 0.22
N TYR A 54 -0.30 -8.54 0.32
CA TYR A 54 0.08 -9.53 -0.68
C TYR A 54 -0.41 -9.16 -2.09
N LYS A 55 -1.67 -8.72 -2.22
CA LYS A 55 -2.23 -8.31 -3.51
C LYS A 55 -1.41 -7.19 -4.15
N TYR A 56 -1.18 -6.09 -3.43
CA TYR A 56 -0.48 -4.94 -4.00
C TYR A 56 1.01 -5.15 -4.15
N TRP A 57 1.60 -5.96 -3.28
CA TRP A 57 2.98 -6.40 -3.44
C TRP A 57 3.19 -7.13 -4.76
N ASN A 58 2.31 -8.08 -5.08
CA ASN A 58 2.36 -8.82 -6.34
C ASN A 58 2.07 -7.89 -7.55
N GLU A 59 1.14 -6.95 -7.43
CA GLU A 59 0.90 -5.93 -8.48
C GLU A 59 2.17 -5.11 -8.77
N ILE A 60 2.89 -4.68 -7.72
CA ILE A 60 4.15 -3.94 -7.83
C ILE A 60 5.20 -4.79 -8.54
N GLU A 61 5.35 -6.07 -8.15
CA GLU A 61 6.34 -6.96 -8.76
C GLU A 61 6.06 -7.21 -10.23
N LYS A 62 4.79 -7.42 -10.60
CA LYS A 62 4.39 -7.57 -12.01
C LYS A 62 4.67 -6.30 -12.82
N ASN A 63 4.35 -5.13 -12.27
CA ASN A 63 4.60 -3.85 -12.96
C ASN A 63 6.10 -3.55 -13.12
N MET A 64 6.94 -4.12 -12.27
CA MET A 64 8.40 -3.99 -12.35
C MET A 64 9.08 -5.11 -13.14
N GLY A 65 8.32 -6.07 -13.68
CA GLY A 65 8.87 -7.23 -14.39
C GLY A 65 9.68 -8.18 -13.49
N LEU A 66 9.43 -8.15 -12.18
CA LEU A 66 10.15 -8.96 -11.18
C LEU A 66 9.54 -10.35 -11.00
N VAL A 67 8.31 -10.57 -11.46
CA VAL A 67 7.59 -11.84 -11.39
C VAL A 67 6.92 -12.08 -12.75
N ASN A 68 7.27 -13.20 -13.39
CA ASN A 68 6.66 -13.71 -14.62
C ASN A 68 5.41 -14.54 -14.30
#